data_AF-A0A349Z763-F1
#
_entry.id   AF-A0A349Z763-F1
#
_cell.length_a   1.000
_cell.length_b   1.000
_cell.length_c   1.000
_cell.angle_alpha   90.00
_cell.angle_beta   90.00
_cell.angle_gamma   90.00
#
_symmetry.space_group_name_H-M   'P 1'
#
loop_
_entity.id
_entity.type
_entity.pdbx_description
1 polymer ?
#
loop_
_entity_poly.entity_id
_entity_poly.type
_entity_poly.pdbx_seq_one_letter_code
_entity_poly.pdbx_strand_id
1 'polypeptide(L)' 'DGLTGDQGFFLAWAQVWKEKRTEQSMLNQLRAGTHSPGRYRALAPRNHDAWYEAFNVQPGDALYLAPEERVKIW' A
#
# COMPACT_ATOMS: atom_id res chain seq x y z
N ASP A 1 -2.76 21.77 -7.33
CA ASP A 1 -3.14 20.52 -6.65
C ASP A 1 -2.66 20.39 -5.21
N GLY A 2 -1.78 21.27 -4.70
CA GLY A 2 -1.49 21.36 -3.25
C GLY A 2 -0.74 20.17 -2.61
N LEU A 3 -0.44 19.12 -3.38
CA LEU A 3 0.30 17.94 -2.93
C LEU A 3 1.82 18.13 -3.10
N THR A 4 2.59 17.52 -2.21
CA THR A 4 4.05 17.39 -2.38
C THR A 4 4.39 16.31 -3.42
N GLY A 5 5.64 16.28 -3.89
CA GLY A 5 6.12 15.24 -4.81
C GLY A 5 5.96 13.82 -4.25
N ASP A 6 6.32 13.62 -2.99
CA ASP A 6 6.22 12.30 -2.33
C ASP A 6 4.76 11.87 -2.15
N GLN A 7 3.87 12.80 -1.78
CA GLN A 7 2.43 12.52 -1.73
C GLN A 7 1.90 12.12 -3.11
N GLY A 8 2.33 12.82 -4.17
CA GLY A 8 2.01 12.48 -5.55
C GLY A 8 2.48 11.08 -5.94
N PHE A 9 3.71 10.71 -5.57
CA PHE A 9 4.26 9.37 -5.80
C PHE A 9 3.41 8.26 -5.14
N PHE A 10 3.10 8.40 -3.85
CA PHE A 10 2.31 7.38 -3.15
C PHE A 10 0.86 7.30 -3.64
N LEU A 11 0.26 8.41 -4.04
CA LEU A 11 -1.06 8.40 -4.67
C LEU A 11 -1.03 7.74 -6.05
N ALA A 12 0.01 7.98 -6.86
CA ALA A 12 0.20 7.28 -8.12
C ALA A 12 0.39 5.77 -7.91
N TRP A 13 1.16 5.35 -6.89
CA TRP A 13 1.28 3.94 -6.51
C TRP A 13 -0.08 3.31 -6.18
N ALA A 14 -0.90 3.99 -5.35
CA ALA A 14 -2.24 3.51 -5.03
C ALA A 14 -3.14 3.40 -6.26
N GLN A 15 -3.03 4.34 -7.21
CA GLN A 15 -3.80 4.32 -8.46
C GLN A 15 -3.46 3.11 -9.35
N VAL A 16 -2.18 2.73 -9.45
CA VAL A 16 -1.74 1.55 -10.24
C VAL A 16 -2.37 0.25 -9.72
N TRP A 17 -2.62 0.15 -8.41
CA TRP A 17 -3.19 -1.06 -7.79
C TRP A 17 -4.71 -1.05 -7.68
N LYS A 18 -5.40 -0.05 -8.22
CA LYS A 18 -6.85 0.02 -8.20
C LYS A 18 -7.44 -1.11 -9.05
N GLU A 19 -8.17 -2.02 -8.41
CA GLU A 19 -8.84 -3.12 -9.10
C GLU A 19 -10.26 -3.35 -8.57
N LYS A 20 -11.11 -3.92 -9.43
CA LYS A 20 -12.42 -4.46 -9.06
C LYS A 20 -12.58 -5.81 -9.74
N ARG A 21 -12.89 -6.84 -8.95
CA ARG A 21 -13.08 -8.22 -9.44
C ARG A 21 -14.41 -8.76 -8.96
N THR A 22 -14.97 -9.69 -9.72
CA THR A 22 -16.06 -10.54 -9.21
C THR A 22 -15.50 -11.47 -8.13
N GLU A 23 -16.36 -11.96 -7.25
CA GLU A 23 -15.96 -12.90 -6.20
C GLU A 23 -15.31 -14.16 -6.79
N GLN A 24 -15.89 -14.75 -7.84
CA GLN A 24 -15.33 -15.92 -8.51
C GLN A 24 -13.92 -15.65 -9.07
N SER A 25 -13.70 -14.49 -9.70
CA SER A 25 -12.38 -14.10 -10.20
C SER A 25 -11.37 -13.88 -9.07
N MET A 26 -11.79 -13.29 -7.96
CA MET A 26 -10.95 -13.12 -6.76
C MET A 26 -10.57 -14.48 -6.16
N LEU A 27 -11.50 -15.42 -6.02
CA LEU A 27 -11.23 -16.77 -5.54
C LEU A 27 -10.23 -17.52 -6.44
N ASN A 28 -10.37 -17.39 -7.76
CA ASN A 28 -9.43 -17.98 -8.70
C ASN A 28 -8.02 -17.36 -8.56
N GLN A 29 -7.92 -16.03 -8.40
CA GLN A 29 -6.64 -15.37 -8.14
C GLN A 29 -6.00 -15.85 -6.84
N LEU A 30 -6.78 -15.96 -5.76
CA LEU A 30 -6.25 -16.40 -4.46
C LEU A 30 -5.72 -17.85 -4.50
N ARG A 31 -6.31 -18.70 -5.35
CA ARG A 31 -5.89 -20.11 -5.47
C ARG A 31 -4.71 -20.33 -6.40
N ALA A 32 -4.64 -19.60 -7.50
CA ALA A 32 -3.69 -19.88 -8.58
C ALA A 32 -2.69 -18.73 -8.86
N GLY A 33 -2.94 -17.53 -8.32
CA GLY A 33 -2.10 -16.36 -8.55
C GLY A 33 -0.90 -16.31 -7.59
N THR A 34 0.25 -15.88 -8.11
CA THR A 34 1.47 -15.67 -7.30
C THR A 34 1.56 -14.28 -6.68
N HIS A 35 0.65 -13.37 -7.06
CA HIS A 35 0.66 -11.97 -6.61
C HIS A 35 -0.50 -11.71 -5.65
N SER A 36 -0.21 -10.99 -4.57
CA SER A 36 -1.25 -10.50 -3.65
C SER A 36 -2.29 -9.64 -4.39
N PRO A 37 -3.56 -9.67 -3.98
CA PRO A 37 -4.58 -8.74 -4.48
C PRO A 37 -4.14 -7.28 -4.38
N GLY A 38 -4.58 -6.46 -5.33
CA GLY A 38 -4.20 -5.04 -5.46
C GLY A 38 -4.44 -4.25 -4.18
N ARG A 39 -5.54 -4.52 -3.48
CA ARG A 39 -5.85 -3.89 -2.18
C ARG A 39 -4.79 -4.10 -1.10
N TYR A 40 -4.03 -5.21 -1.15
CA TYR A 40 -2.94 -5.47 -0.22
C TYR A 40 -1.61 -4.92 -0.75
N ARG A 41 -1.39 -4.92 -2.07
CA ARG A 41 -0.21 -4.29 -2.69
C ARG A 41 -0.18 -2.77 -2.50
N ALA A 42 -1.36 -2.14 -2.52
CA ALA A 42 -1.52 -0.72 -2.23
C ALA A 42 -1.06 -0.34 -0.81
N LEU A 43 -1.01 -1.29 0.14
CA LEU A 43 -0.59 -1.04 1.52
C LEU A 43 0.93 -1.07 1.72
N ALA A 44 1.70 -1.51 0.71
CA ALA A 44 3.15 -1.61 0.79
C ALA A 44 3.88 -0.35 1.32
N PRO A 45 3.43 0.90 1.03
CA PRO A 45 4.04 2.13 1.56
C PRO A 45 4.26 2.13 3.08
N ARG A 46 3.44 1.42 3.86
CA ARG A 46 3.57 1.36 5.33
C ARG A 46 4.91 0.82 5.86
N ASN A 47 5.70 0.16 5.01
CA ASN A 47 7.05 -0.30 5.38
C ASN A 47 8.16 0.71 5.05
N HIS A 48 7.86 1.80 4.35
CA HIS A 48 8.84 2.80 3.92
C HIS A 48 8.77 4.05 4.79
N ASP A 49 9.92 4.55 5.27
CA ASP A 49 9.94 5.70 6.18
C ASP A 49 9.38 6.98 5.51
N ALA A 50 9.60 7.15 4.20
CA ALA A 50 9.05 8.25 3.40
C ALA A 50 7.50 8.32 3.40
N TRP A 51 6.80 7.19 3.63
CA TRP A 51 5.33 7.21 3.77
C TRP A 51 4.89 7.98 5.02
N TYR A 52 5.63 7.80 6.13
CA TYR A 52 5.32 8.45 7.40
C TYR A 52 5.58 9.95 7.32
N GLU A 53 6.68 10.35 6.65
CA GLU A 53 7.01 11.75 6.41
C GLU A 53 6.01 12.43 5.46
N ALA A 54 5.66 11.77 4.35
CA ALA A 54 4.81 12.36 3.32
C ALA A 54 3.38 12.69 3.80
N PHE A 55 2.82 11.87 4.69
CA PHE A 55 1.45 12.04 5.20
C PHE A 55 1.36 12.32 6.70
N ASN A 56 2.50 12.54 7.36
CA ASN A 56 2.59 12.74 8.81
C ASN A 56 1.89 11.63 9.62
N VAL A 57 2.13 10.37 9.26
CA VAL A 57 1.42 9.20 9.82
C VAL A 57 1.83 8.97 11.28
N GLN A 58 0.83 8.82 12.16
CA GLN A 58 0.98 8.70 13.60
C GLN A 58 0.53 7.33 14.13
N PRO A 59 0.97 6.93 15.33
CA PRO A 59 0.40 5.78 16.02
C PRO A 59 -1.12 5.89 16.12
N GLY A 60 -1.82 4.83 15.71
CA GLY A 60 -3.29 4.79 15.66
C GLY A 60 -3.87 5.01 14.26
N ASP A 61 -3.11 5.53 13.31
CA ASP A 61 -3.52 5.58 11.91
C ASP A 61 -3.61 4.18 11.30
N ALA A 62 -4.55 3.98 10.38
CA ALA A 62 -4.89 2.66 9.85
C ALA A 62 -3.71 1.91 9.19
N LEU A 63 -2.74 2.65 8.63
CA LEU A 63 -1.54 2.09 7.99
C LEU A 63 -0.26 2.37 8.75
N TYR A 64 -0.34 2.73 10.03
CA TYR A 64 0.84 2.83 10.87
C TYR A 64 1.40 1.43 11.21
N LEU A 65 2.73 1.31 11.18
CA LEU A 65 3.50 0.25 11.81
C LEU A 65 4.58 0.88 12.70
N ALA A 66 4.82 0.28 13.87
CA ALA A 66 5.97 0.64 14.69
C ALA A 66 7.26 0.43 13.88
N PRO A 67 8.32 1.25 14.06
CA PRO A 67 9.55 1.13 13.27
C PRO A 67 10.13 -0.29 13.21
N GLU A 68 10.07 -1.02 14.32
CA GLU A 68 10.54 -2.40 14.48
C GLU A 68 9.67 -3.46 13.77
N GLU A 69 8.42 -3.12 13.43
CA GLU A 69 7.51 -4.01 12.69
C GLU A 69 7.59 -3.80 11.17
N ARG A 70 8.31 -2.77 10.72
CA ARG A 70 8.47 -2.46 9.29
C ARG A 70 9.47 -3.43 8.68
N VAL A 71 9.05 -4.10 7.61
CA VAL A 71 9.92 -5.04 6.88
C VAL A 71 10.84 -4.26 5.95
N LYS A 72 12.15 -4.45 6.10
CA LYS A 72 13.21 -3.94 5.21
C LYS A 72 14.05 -5.11 4.72
N ILE A 73 14.31 -5.18 3.42
CA ILE A 73 15.01 -6.32 2.78
C ILE A 73 16.30 -5.88 2.11
N TRP A 74 16.24 -4.81 1.32
CA TRP A 74 17.36 -4.26 0.55
C TRP A 74 17.85 -2.96 1.17
#